data_AF-A0A7Y1VBA8-F1
#
_entry.id   AF-A0A7Y1VBA8-F1
#
_cell.length_a   1.000
_cell.length_b   1.000
_cell.length_c   1.000
_cell.angle_alpha   90.00
_cell.angle_beta   90.00
_cell.angle_gamma   90.00
#
_symmetry.space_group_name_H-M   'P 1'
#
loop_
_entity.id
_entity.type
_entity.pdbx_description
1 polymer ?
#
loop_
_entity_poly.entity_id
_entity_poly.type
_entity_poly.pdbx_seq_one_letter_code
_entity_poly.pdbx_strand_id
1 'polypeptide(L)' 'MNEFLTYGSQSIPKLIAIDKESDAVLYTYGSRPSAATKMVEDYKKEHGALTPKFKEDLQRWYNKDKGQTAIEDLLELMD' A
#
# COMPACT_ATOMS: atom_id res chain seq x y z
N MET A 1 7.17 8.67 17.26
CA MET A 1 6.36 8.32 16.08
C MET A 1 7.20 8.28 14.78
N ASN A 2 8.45 7.81 14.83
CA ASN A 2 9.31 7.69 13.64
C ASN A 2 9.46 6.24 13.14
N GLU A 3 8.85 5.28 13.82
CA GLU A 3 9.01 3.84 13.53
C GLU A 3 8.25 3.40 12.26
N PHE A 4 7.25 4.17 11.80
CA PHE A 4 6.34 3.75 10.73
C PHE A 4 6.31 4.71 9.53
N LEU A 5 7.46 5.24 9.14
CA LEU A 5 7.58 6.18 8.02
C LEU A 5 7.26 5.53 6.67
N THR A 6 6.64 6.27 5.76
CA THR A 6 6.44 5.88 4.36
C THR A 6 7.55 6.52 3.53
N TYR A 7 8.49 5.72 3.04
CA TYR A 7 9.69 6.22 2.32
C TYR A 7 10.42 7.34 3.08
N GLY A 8 10.52 7.22 4.41
CA GLY A 8 11.20 8.21 5.26
C GLY A 8 10.36 9.41 5.69
N SER A 9 9.08 9.51 5.31
CA SER A 9 8.20 10.60 5.73
C SER A 9 6.94 10.14 6.49
N GLN A 10 6.38 11.03 7.32
CA GLN A 10 5.09 10.84 8.00
C GLN A 10 3.91 11.32 7.12
N SER A 11 3.98 11.12 5.80
CA SER A 11 3.05 11.79 4.86
C SER A 11 1.78 11.01 4.56
N ILE A 12 1.73 9.71 4.86
CA ILE A 12 0.60 8.85 4.51
C ILE A 12 0.20 7.99 5.71
N PRO A 13 -1.09 7.98 6.10
CA PRO A 13 -1.59 7.09 7.15
C PRO A 13 -1.25 5.62 6.85
N LYS A 14 -0.93 4.88 7.91
CA LYS A 14 -0.75 3.43 7.88
C LYS A 14 -1.61 2.81 8.98
N LEU A 15 -2.15 1.64 8.70
CA LEU A 15 -2.72 0.78 9.74
C LEU A 15 -1.57 -0.05 10.33
N ILE A 16 -1.52 -0.13 11.65
CA ILE A 16 -0.49 -0.88 12.39
C ILE A 16 -1.25 -1.76 13.39
N ALA A 17 -1.06 -3.07 13.29
CA ALA A 17 -1.53 -3.99 14.33
C ALA A 17 -0.41 -4.30 15.30
N ILE A 18 -0.74 -4.21 16.58
CA ILE A 18 0.18 -4.38 17.69
C ILE A 18 -0.42 -5.43 18.61
N ASP A 19 0.37 -6.42 18.96
CA ASP A 19 0.03 -7.36 20.01
C ASP A 19 0.03 -6.64 21.37
N LYS A 20 -1.08 -6.76 22.09
CA LYS A 20 -1.28 -5.99 23.32
C LYS A 20 -0.39 -6.43 24.47
N GLU A 21 0.03 -7.68 24.51
CA GLU A 21 0.79 -8.23 25.65
C GLU A 21 2.30 -8.01 25.47
N SER A 22 2.79 -8.18 24.25
CA SER A 22 4.22 -8.08 23.92
C SER A 22 4.65 -6.74 23.33
N ASP A 23 3.70 -5.85 23.01
CA ASP A 23 3.91 -4.63 22.22
C ASP A 23 4.55 -4.89 20.84
N ALA A 24 4.53 -6.15 20.37
CA ALA A 24 5.10 -6.53 19.09
C ALA A 24 4.23 -6.04 17.92
N VAL A 25 4.87 -5.53 16.87
CA VAL A 25 4.17 -5.19 15.62
C VAL A 25 3.87 -6.48 14.87
N LEU A 26 2.58 -6.80 14.72
CA LEU A 26 2.12 -7.98 13.98
C LEU A 26 2.19 -7.73 12.47
N TYR A 27 1.65 -6.60 12.03
CA TYR A 27 1.64 -6.21 10.63
C TYR A 27 1.39 -4.72 10.45
N THR A 28 1.72 -4.24 9.25
CA THR A 28 1.44 -2.86 8.82
C THR A 28 0.82 -2.87 7.44
N TYR A 29 -0.23 -2.08 7.24
CA TYR A 29 -0.87 -1.89 5.94
C TYR A 29 -0.74 -0.44 5.49
N GLY A 30 -0.29 -0.28 4.24
CA GLY A 30 0.18 0.99 3.69
C GLY A 30 -0.86 1.75 2.86
N SER A 31 -0.35 2.71 2.08
CA SER A 31 -1.16 3.67 1.29
C SER A 31 -1.91 3.09 0.10
N ARG A 32 -1.54 1.89 -0.35
CA ARG A 32 -2.04 1.28 -1.58
C ARG A 32 -2.19 -0.23 -1.37
N PRO A 33 -3.20 -0.85 -2.00
CA PRO A 33 -3.29 -2.30 -2.05
C PRO A 33 -2.06 -2.93 -2.70
N SER A 34 -1.82 -4.20 -2.41
CA SER A 34 -0.68 -5.01 -2.86
C SER A 34 -0.49 -4.92 -4.38
N ALA A 35 -1.55 -5.15 -5.16
CA ALA A 35 -1.50 -5.08 -6.62
C ALA A 35 -1.13 -3.68 -7.14
N ALA A 36 -1.74 -2.62 -6.59
CA ALA A 36 -1.44 -1.23 -6.94
C ALA A 36 -0.01 -0.83 -6.60
N THR A 37 0.51 -1.30 -5.47
CA THR A 37 1.90 -1.10 -5.06
C THR A 37 2.84 -1.75 -6.08
N LYS A 38 2.60 -3.01 -6.44
CA LYS A 38 3.41 -3.72 -7.44
C LYS A 38 3.41 -3.02 -8.80
N MET A 39 2.24 -2.60 -9.30
CA MET A 39 2.14 -1.85 -10.56
C MET A 39 2.99 -0.57 -10.55
N VAL A 40 2.99 0.17 -9.44
CA VAL A 40 3.77 1.40 -9.30
C VAL A 40 5.28 1.12 -9.24
N GLU A 41 5.68 0.09 -8.49
CA GLU A 41 7.09 -0.28 -8.32
C GLU A 41 7.69 -0.81 -9.62
N ASP A 42 6.99 -1.73 -10.28
CA ASP A 42 7.41 -2.30 -11.57
C ASP A 42 7.57 -1.19 -12.62
N TYR A 43 6.57 -0.30 -12.73
CA TYR A 43 6.63 0.82 -13.68
C TYR A 43 7.76 1.81 -13.35
N LYS A 44 7.98 2.14 -12.07
CA LYS A 44 9.11 2.99 -11.66
C LYS A 44 10.45 2.36 -11.97
N LYS A 45 10.57 1.04 -11.79
CA LYS A 45 11.81 0.30 -12.06
C LYS A 45 12.17 0.33 -13.55
N GLU A 46 11.16 0.27 -14.42
CA GLU A 46 11.36 0.29 -15.88
C GLU A 46 11.56 1.71 -16.44
N HIS A 47 10.77 2.69 -15.97
CA HIS A 47 10.70 4.03 -16.57
C HIS A 47 11.35 5.14 -15.74
N GLY A 48 11.83 4.83 -14.53
CA GLY A 48 12.42 5.78 -13.57
C GLY A 48 11.42 6.71 -12.87
N ALA A 49 10.32 7.07 -13.53
CA ALA A 49 9.29 7.96 -12.98
C ALA A 49 7.87 7.57 -13.42
N LEU A 50 6.86 8.04 -12.68
CA LEU A 50 5.46 7.81 -13.01
C LEU A 50 4.97 8.82 -14.05
N THR A 51 4.71 8.33 -15.26
CA THR A 51 4.18 9.16 -16.35
C THR A 51 2.71 9.53 -16.13
N PRO A 52 2.20 10.61 -16.75
CA PRO A 52 0.78 10.92 -16.73
C PRO A 52 -0.09 9.78 -17.25
N LYS A 53 0.37 9.08 -18.29
CA LYS A 53 -0.32 7.94 -18.88
C LYS A 53 -0.47 6.79 -17.90
N PHE A 54 0.60 6.42 -17.21
CA PHE A 54 0.55 5.39 -16.18
C PHE A 54 -0.39 5.76 -15.04
N LYS A 55 -0.41 7.03 -14.60
CA LYS A 55 -1.34 7.47 -13.54
C LYS A 55 -2.81 7.29 -13.97
N GLU A 56 -3.12 7.55 -15.24
CA GLU A 56 -4.45 7.29 -15.79
C GLU A 56 -4.77 5.80 -15.81
N ASP A 57 -3.83 4.96 -16.26
CA ASP A 57 -4.02 3.52 -16.33
C ASP A 57 -4.19 2.91 -14.92
N LEU A 58 -3.43 3.39 -13.93
CA LEU A 58 -3.60 3.04 -12.52
C LEU A 58 -4.98 3.46 -12.00
N GLN A 59 -5.46 4.65 -12.36
CA GLN A 59 -6.81 5.09 -11.97
C GLN A 59 -7.90 4.21 -12.61
N ARG A 60 -7.73 3.82 -13.88
CA ARG A 60 -8.65 2.88 -14.55
C ARG A 60 -8.64 1.52 -13.86
N TRP A 61 -7.48 1.06 -13.39
CA TRP A 61 -7.39 -0.15 -12.58
C TRP A 61 -8.18 -0.01 -11.28
N TYR A 62 -8.01 1.06 -10.50
CA TYR A 62 -8.78 1.28 -9.27
C TYR A 62 -10.29 1.27 -9.53
N ASN A 63 -10.74 1.90 -10.61
CA ASN A 63 -12.15 1.92 -10.98
C ASN A 63 -12.69 0.51 -11.33
N LYS A 64 -11.84 -0.38 -11.86
CA LYS A 64 -12.19 -1.76 -12.18
C LYS A 64 -12.14 -2.67 -10.95
N ASP A 65 -11.09 -2.55 -10.15
CA ASP A 65 -10.86 -3.30 -8.91
C ASP A 65 -11.91 -2.98 -7.85
N LYS A 66 -12.40 -1.73 -7.79
CA LYS A 66 -13.42 -1.27 -6.85
C LYS A 66 -13.08 -1.58 -5.38
N GLY A 67 -11.79 -1.59 -5.05
CA GLY A 67 -11.30 -1.84 -3.70
C GLY A 67 -11.33 -3.30 -3.28
N GLN A 68 -11.58 -4.25 -4.19
CA GLN A 68 -11.55 -5.68 -3.86
C GLN A 68 -10.17 -6.11 -3.36
N THR A 69 -9.10 -5.73 -4.07
CA THR A 69 -7.74 -6.04 -3.61
C THR A 69 -7.47 -5.43 -2.22
N ALA A 70 -7.97 -4.22 -1.94
CA ALA A 70 -7.79 -3.59 -0.63
C ALA A 70 -8.48 -4.37 0.49
N ILE A 71 -9.66 -4.94 0.22
CA ILE A 71 -10.42 -5.75 1.18
C ILE A 71 -9.72 -7.09 1.38
N GLU A 72 -9.30 -7.75 0.30
CA GLU A 72 -8.54 -9.00 0.35
C GLU A 72 -7.27 -8.84 1.19
N ASP A 73 -6.46 -7.81 0.92
CA ASP A 73 -5.25 -7.52 1.69
C ASP A 73 -5.55 -7.33 3.18
N LEU A 74 -6.68 -6.70 3.54
CA LEU A 74 -7.07 -6.49 4.94
C LEU A 74 -7.57 -7.77 5.60
N LEU A 75 -8.27 -8.63 4.87
CA LEU A 75 -8.73 -9.93 5.37
C LEU A 75 -7.55 -10.86 5.67
N GLU A 76 -6.52 -10.85 4.83
CA GLU A 76 -5.28 -11.61 5.07
C GLU A 76 -4.57 -11.22 6.39
N LEU A 77 -4.87 -10.05 6.96
CA LEU A 77 -4.31 -9.60 8.23
C LEU A 77 -5.09 -10.13 9.45
N MET A 78 -6.26 -10.74 9.22
CA MET A 78 -7.18 -11.21 10.26
C MET A 78 -7.12 -12.72 10.46
N ASP A 79 -6.44 -13.45 9.57
CA ASP A 79 -6.17 -14.89 9.65
C ASP A 79 -4.87 -15.19 10.43
#